data_AF-A0A3A6ED37-F1
#
_entry.id   AF-A0A3A6ED37-F1
#
_cell.length_a   1.000
_cell.length_b   1.000
_cell.length_c   1.000
_cell.angle_alpha   90.00
_cell.angle_beta   90.00
_cell.angle_gamma   90.00
#
_symmetry.space_group_name_H-M   'P 1'
#
loop_
_entity.id
_entity.type
_entity.pdbx_description
1 polymer ?
#
loop_
_entity_poly.entity_id
_entity_poly.type
_entity_poly.pdbx_seq_one_letter_code
_entity_poly.pdbx_strand_id
1 'polypeptide(L)'
;MKYKNFLLRAVNLLLILGVLWQYQQVALVRAAAVSQRKQEIAEVEAYNASVLQAQSAAQAEQTQSGYRDGTYEGSAFGFGDVIRVSVTIQNGKMTDIAVLDASGEDKPYYKQALPLLDEMLSVQSAGVDTVSGATLTAEGLIGAVEDALGKAAG
;
A
#
# COMPACT_ATOMS: atom_id res chain seq x y z
N MET A 1 8.58 47.90 -71.60
CA MET A 1 9.28 46.74 -70.97
C MET A 1 9.37 46.81 -69.43
N LYS A 2 9.37 47.99 -68.78
CA LYS A 2 9.61 48.12 -67.33
C LYS A 2 8.55 47.47 -66.41
N TYR A 3 7.26 47.49 -66.78
CA TYR A 3 6.16 46.93 -65.97
C TYR A 3 6.16 45.39 -65.85
N LYS A 4 6.59 44.67 -66.90
CA LYS A 4 6.64 43.20 -66.87
C LYS A 4 7.64 42.67 -65.84
N ASN A 5 8.77 43.36 -65.69
CA ASN A 5 9.80 43.01 -64.69
C ASN A 5 9.36 43.31 -63.26
N PHE A 6 8.55 44.37 -63.07
CA PHE A 6 7.97 44.70 -61.77
C PHE A 6 6.92 43.66 -61.35
N LEU A 7 6.01 43.27 -62.25
CA LEU A 7 5.02 42.22 -62.01
C LEU A 7 5.66 40.87 -61.68
N LEU A 8 6.70 40.47 -62.41
CA LEU A 8 7.40 39.21 -62.17
C LEU A 8 8.07 39.18 -60.77
N ARG A 9 8.67 40.30 -60.35
CA ARG A 9 9.25 40.44 -59.01
C ARG A 9 8.19 40.45 -57.90
N ALA A 10 7.05 41.08 -58.14
CA ALA A 10 5.93 41.08 -57.20
C ALA A 10 5.36 39.66 -57.01
N VAL A 11 5.21 38.89 -58.09
CA VAL A 11 4.77 37.48 -58.02
C VAL A 11 5.79 36.62 -57.27
N ASN A 12 7.09 36.77 -57.54
CA ASN A 12 8.13 36.02 -56.83
C ASN A 12 8.16 36.34 -55.32
N LEU A 13 7.98 37.61 -54.95
CA LEU A 13 7.90 38.04 -53.56
C LEU A 13 6.68 37.44 -52.85
N LEU A 14 5.52 37.41 -53.50
CA LEU A 14 4.31 36.79 -52.95
C LEU A 14 4.45 35.28 -52.74
N LEU A 15 5.15 34.58 -53.64
CA LEU A 15 5.45 33.15 -53.47
C LEU A 15 6.34 32.90 -52.25
N ILE A 16 7.39 33.69 -52.08
CA ILE A 16 8.30 33.59 -50.92
C ILE A 16 7.54 33.88 -49.61
N LEU A 17 6.71 34.92 -49.58
CA LEU A 17 5.89 35.26 -48.42
C LEU A 17 4.85 34.17 -48.11
N GLY A 18 4.25 33.57 -49.14
CA GLY A 18 3.31 32.45 -48.97
C GLY A 18 3.98 31.22 -48.36
N VAL A 19 5.18 30.86 -48.83
CA VAL A 19 5.97 29.74 -48.26
C VAL A 19 6.40 30.06 -46.82
N LEU A 20 6.83 31.30 -46.54
CA LEU A 20 7.22 31.73 -45.20
C LEU A 20 6.03 31.70 -44.23
N TRP A 21 4.85 32.13 -44.69
CA TRP A 21 3.61 32.09 -43.92
C TRP A 21 3.18 30.65 -43.63
N GLN A 22 3.22 29.76 -44.63
CA GLN A 22 2.98 28.32 -44.44
C GLN A 22 3.96 27.70 -43.43
N TYR A 23 5.24 28.05 -43.52
CA TYR A 23 6.25 27.60 -42.56
C TYR A 23 5.94 28.07 -41.14
N GLN A 24 5.54 29.34 -40.95
CA GLN A 24 5.14 29.86 -39.64
C GLN A 24 3.91 29.15 -39.08
N GLN A 25 2.90 28.84 -39.90
CA GLN A 25 1.73 28.08 -39.47
C GLN A 25 2.11 26.67 -38.96
N VAL A 26 2.97 25.97 -39.70
CA VAL A 26 3.46 24.64 -39.29
C VAL A 26 4.31 24.71 -38.01
N ALA A 27 5.17 25.72 -37.87
CA ALA A 27 5.98 25.92 -36.68
C ALA A 27 5.13 26.17 -35.43
N LEU A 28 4.08 26.99 -35.55
CA LEU A 28 3.15 27.27 -34.46
C LEU A 28 2.35 26.04 -34.04
N VAL A 29 1.81 25.27 -35.00
CA VAL A 29 1.08 24.03 -34.71
C VAL A 29 1.97 23.00 -34.01
N ARG A 30 3.22 22.85 -34.45
CA ARG A 30 4.20 21.96 -33.81
C ARG A 30 4.57 22.43 -32.41
N ALA A 31 4.77 23.74 -32.22
CA ALA A 31 5.04 24.32 -30.90
C ALA A 31 3.87 24.06 -29.92
N ALA A 32 2.63 24.25 -30.37
CA ALA A 32 1.43 23.96 -29.58
C ALA A 32 1.27 22.47 -29.24
N ALA A 33 1.55 21.58 -30.19
CA ALA A 33 1.51 20.13 -29.96
C ALA A 33 2.58 19.68 -28.94
N VAL A 34 3.77 20.31 -28.96
CA VAL A 34 4.83 20.04 -27.98
C VAL A 34 4.46 20.58 -26.60
N SER A 35 3.83 21.76 -26.50
CA SER A 35 3.41 22.30 -25.19
C SER A 35 2.30 21.46 -24.55
N GLN A 36 1.34 20.96 -25.34
CA GLN A 36 0.29 20.05 -24.84
C GLN A 36 0.89 18.75 -24.30
N ARG A 37 1.77 18.10 -25.07
CA ARG A 37 2.45 16.88 -24.61
C ARG A 37 3.29 17.11 -23.36
N LYS A 38 3.92 18.27 -23.21
CA LYS A 38 4.67 18.62 -21.99
C LYS A 38 3.76 18.75 -20.77
N GLN A 39 2.56 19.28 -20.92
CA GLN A 39 1.59 19.38 -19.84
C GLN A 39 1.08 17.99 -19.42
N GLU A 40 0.75 17.13 -20.39
CA GLU A 40 0.35 15.75 -20.12
C GLU A 40 1.45 14.96 -19.39
N ILE A 41 2.71 15.10 -19.83
CA ILE A 41 3.85 14.46 -19.15
C ILE A 41 4.00 14.99 -17.72
N ALA A 42 3.89 16.30 -17.50
CA ALA A 42 4.01 16.88 -16.16
C ALA A 42 2.88 16.42 -15.22
N GLU A 43 1.66 16.25 -15.73
CA GLU A 43 0.53 15.72 -14.96
C GLU A 43 0.74 14.24 -14.61
N VAL A 44 1.21 13.43 -15.56
CA VAL A 44 1.55 12.01 -15.32
C VAL A 44 2.70 11.89 -14.33
N GLU A 45 3.72 12.74 -14.41
CA GLU A 45 4.83 12.78 -13.45
C GLU A 45 4.35 13.18 -12.05
N ALA A 46 3.47 14.18 -11.94
CA ALA A 46 2.87 14.59 -10.67
C ALA A 46 2.00 13.47 -10.07
N TYR A 47 1.22 12.78 -10.89
CA TYR A 47 0.45 11.61 -10.47
C TYR A 47 1.37 10.49 -9.98
N ASN A 48 2.40 10.13 -10.75
CA ASN A 48 3.37 9.10 -10.37
C ASN A 48 4.10 9.46 -9.07
N ALA A 49 4.47 10.74 -8.88
CA ALA A 49 5.08 11.22 -7.64
C ALA A 49 4.15 11.05 -6.44
N SER A 50 2.85 11.36 -6.59
CA SER A 50 1.86 11.19 -5.53
C SER A 50 1.65 9.72 -5.14
N VAL A 51 1.65 8.81 -6.14
CA VAL A 51 1.53 7.37 -5.91
C VAL A 51 2.77 6.84 -5.18
N LEU A 52 3.97 7.25 -5.58
CA LEU A 52 5.21 6.86 -4.91
C LEU A 52 5.28 7.37 -3.47
N GLN A 53 4.78 8.59 -3.21
CA GLN A 53 4.70 9.15 -1.86
C GLN A 53 3.71 8.37 -0.98
N ALA A 54 2.55 7.98 -1.52
CA ALA A 54 1.58 7.15 -0.81
C ALA A 54 2.13 5.74 -0.50
N GLN A 55 2.85 5.12 -1.44
CA GLN A 55 3.52 3.85 -1.22
C GLN A 55 4.61 3.94 -0.15
N SER A 56 5.40 5.02 -0.18
CA SER A 56 6.47 5.25 0.80
C SER A 56 5.92 5.50 2.21
N ALA A 57 4.76 6.18 2.33
CA ALA A 57 4.07 6.39 3.59
C ALA A 57 3.52 5.06 4.17
N ALA A 58 2.88 4.22 3.34
CA ALA A 58 2.41 2.91 3.76
C ALA A 58 3.56 1.99 4.22
N GLN A 59 4.71 2.07 3.55
CA GLN A 59 5.89 1.28 3.90
C GLN A 59 6.58 1.79 5.19
N ALA A 60 6.53 3.10 5.45
CA ALA A 60 6.99 3.69 6.71
C ALA A 60 6.09 3.29 7.90
N GLU A 61 4.77 3.22 7.70
CA GLU A 61 3.82 2.75 8.72
C GLU A 61 4.03 1.26 9.06
N GLN A 62 4.28 0.41 8.07
CA GLN A 62 4.63 -1.00 8.30
C GLN A 62 5.90 -1.15 9.15
N THR A 63 6.92 -0.34 8.86
CA THR A 63 8.20 -0.38 9.60
C THR A 63 8.06 0.07 11.06
N GLN A 64 7.10 0.94 11.37
CA GLN A 64 6.90 1.47 12.73
C GLN A 64 6.26 0.44 13.68
N SER A 65 5.50 -0.52 13.16
CA SER A 65 4.90 -1.59 13.96
C SER A 65 5.84 -2.72 14.33
N GLY A 66 6.94 -2.89 13.58
CA GLY A 66 7.83 -4.04 13.69
C GLY A 66 7.28 -5.35 13.13
N TYR A 67 6.04 -5.36 12.60
CA TYR A 67 5.41 -6.54 12.02
C TYR A 67 5.15 -6.38 10.52
N ARG A 68 5.36 -7.47 9.79
CA ARG A 68 5.01 -7.58 8.38
C ARG A 68 3.54 -7.97 8.23
N ASP A 69 2.89 -7.40 7.23
CA ASP A 69 1.52 -7.76 6.89
C ASP A 69 1.43 -9.19 6.37
N GLY A 70 0.38 -9.89 6.75
CA GLY A 70 0.16 -11.29 6.40
C GLY A 70 -0.65 -12.03 7.45
N THR A 71 -0.80 -13.34 7.22
CA THR A 71 -1.42 -14.25 8.19
C THR A 71 -0.36 -15.20 8.70
N TYR A 72 -0.23 -15.27 10.03
CA TYR A 72 0.81 -16.03 10.72
C TYR A 72 0.17 -17.00 11.68
N GLU A 73 0.53 -18.28 11.54
CA GLU A 73 0.11 -19.32 12.47
C GLU A 73 1.10 -19.43 13.62
N GLY A 74 0.59 -19.56 14.84
CA GLY A 74 1.38 -19.75 16.04
C GLY A 74 0.82 -20.85 16.92
N SER A 75 1.67 -21.42 17.76
CA SER A 75 1.30 -22.55 18.61
C SER A 75 2.03 -22.53 19.94
N ALA A 76 1.32 -22.90 21.01
CA ALA A 76 1.91 -23.08 22.34
C ALA A 76 1.13 -24.13 23.15
N PHE A 77 1.76 -24.67 24.19
CA PHE A 77 1.12 -25.61 25.10
C PHE A 77 0.15 -24.89 26.04
N GLY A 78 -1.10 -25.36 26.08
CA GLY A 78 -2.12 -24.96 27.05
C GLY A 78 -2.19 -25.93 28.24
N PHE A 79 -3.37 -26.00 28.88
CA PHE A 79 -3.58 -26.90 30.01
C PHE A 79 -3.58 -28.38 29.60
N GLY A 80 -4.21 -28.70 28.47
CA GLY A 80 -4.42 -30.07 28.01
C GLY A 80 -3.50 -30.47 26.86
N ASP A 81 -3.37 -29.63 25.84
CA ASP A 81 -2.53 -29.90 24.66
C ASP A 81 -2.07 -28.60 23.98
N VAL A 82 -1.45 -28.72 22.81
CA VAL A 82 -1.05 -27.59 21.97
C VAL A 82 -2.29 -26.86 21.44
N ILE A 83 -2.34 -25.55 21.71
CA ILE A 83 -3.29 -24.62 21.11
C ILE A 83 -2.63 -24.02 19.86
N ARG A 84 -3.38 -23.92 18.76
CA ARG A 84 -2.97 -23.30 17.50
C ARG A 84 -3.86 -22.12 17.17
N VAL A 85 -3.25 -21.00 16.81
CA VAL A 85 -3.95 -19.77 16.42
C VAL A 85 -3.42 -19.25 15.09
N SER A 86 -4.23 -18.45 14.42
CA SER A 86 -3.89 -17.69 13.22
C SER A 86 -4.10 -16.22 13.49
N VAL A 87 -3.05 -15.42 13.32
CA VAL A 87 -3.07 -13.96 13.53
C VAL A 87 -2.97 -13.27 12.18
N THR A 88 -3.91 -12.38 11.87
CA THR A 88 -3.89 -11.59 10.63
C THR A 88 -3.42 -10.17 10.91
N ILE A 89 -2.39 -9.72 10.19
CA ILE A 89 -1.77 -8.40 10.34
C ILE A 89 -1.97 -7.60 9.06
N GLN A 90 -2.49 -6.38 9.20
CA GLN A 90 -2.64 -5.42 8.11
C GLN A 90 -2.16 -4.04 8.57
N ASN A 91 -1.38 -3.36 7.73
CA ASN A 91 -0.74 -2.09 8.06
C ASN A 91 0.02 -2.14 9.42
N GLY A 92 0.68 -3.26 9.69
CA GLY A 92 1.43 -3.47 10.92
C GLY A 92 0.60 -3.68 12.19
N LYS A 93 -0.72 -3.88 12.07
CA LYS A 93 -1.63 -4.07 13.21
C LYS A 93 -2.32 -5.42 13.14
N MET A 94 -2.50 -6.09 14.28
CA MET A 94 -3.36 -7.26 14.37
C MET A 94 -4.80 -6.85 14.07
N THR A 95 -5.41 -7.51 13.09
CA THR A 95 -6.78 -7.27 12.64
C THR A 95 -7.72 -8.42 12.99
N ASP A 96 -7.18 -9.61 13.18
CA ASP A 96 -7.94 -10.81 13.53
C ASP A 96 -7.05 -11.83 14.25
N ILE A 97 -7.64 -12.59 15.18
CA ILE A 97 -7.04 -13.74 15.83
C ILE A 97 -8.05 -14.89 15.82
N ALA A 98 -7.77 -15.95 15.06
CA ALA A 98 -8.62 -17.12 14.96
C ALA A 98 -7.97 -18.33 15.64
N VAL A 99 -8.73 -19.04 16.49
CA VAL A 99 -8.27 -20.31 17.05
C VAL A 99 -8.47 -21.41 16.01
N LEU A 100 -7.38 -22.03 15.57
CA LEU A 100 -7.38 -23.13 14.60
C LEU A 100 -7.62 -24.48 15.28
N ASP A 101 -7.03 -24.68 16.46
CA ASP A 101 -7.19 -25.90 17.24
C ASP A 101 -6.96 -25.61 18.73
N ALA A 102 -7.87 -26.10 19.56
CA ALA A 102 -7.77 -26.10 21.01
C ALA A 102 -8.51 -27.34 21.57
N SER A 103 -8.56 -28.42 20.78
CA SER A 103 -9.39 -29.59 21.09
C SER A 103 -8.94 -30.36 22.35
N GLY A 104 -7.67 -30.20 22.76
CA GLY A 104 -7.14 -30.75 23.99
C GLY A 104 -7.54 -29.99 25.26
N GLU A 105 -8.05 -28.76 25.16
CA GLU A 105 -8.43 -27.97 26.32
C GLU A 105 -9.78 -28.37 26.91
N ASP A 106 -9.93 -28.20 28.22
CA ASP A 106 -11.23 -28.41 28.87
C ASP A 106 -12.17 -27.22 28.58
N LYS A 107 -13.38 -27.54 28.11
CA LYS A 107 -14.32 -26.58 27.49
C LYS A 107 -14.72 -25.42 28.39
N PRO A 108 -14.97 -25.59 29.71
CA PRO A 108 -15.32 -24.48 30.59
C PRO A 108 -14.20 -23.45 30.69
N TYR A 109 -12.96 -23.90 30.89
CA TYR A 109 -11.79 -23.02 31.04
C TYR A 109 -11.40 -22.37 29.71
N TYR A 110 -11.45 -23.11 28.60
CA TYR A 110 -11.25 -22.56 27.27
C TYR A 110 -12.22 -21.42 26.97
N LYS A 111 -13.53 -21.63 27.19
CA LYS A 111 -14.54 -20.58 27.00
C LYS A 111 -14.30 -19.36 27.88
N GLN A 112 -13.78 -19.56 29.08
CA GLN A 112 -13.45 -18.48 30.00
C GLN A 112 -12.23 -17.66 29.53
N ALA A 113 -11.29 -18.28 28.82
CA ALA A 113 -10.10 -17.64 28.29
C ALA A 113 -10.30 -16.97 26.91
N LEU A 114 -11.33 -17.33 26.15
CA LEU A 114 -11.58 -16.75 24.81
C LEU A 114 -11.63 -15.21 24.73
N PRO A 115 -12.26 -14.48 25.69
CA PRO A 115 -12.29 -13.01 25.65
C PRO A 115 -10.90 -12.35 25.66
N LEU A 116 -9.87 -13.09 26.07
CA LEU A 116 -8.48 -12.63 26.06
C LEU A 116 -7.99 -12.27 24.65
N LEU A 117 -8.49 -12.96 23.62
CA LEU A 117 -8.10 -12.69 22.24
C LEU A 117 -8.61 -11.32 21.76
N ASP A 118 -9.81 -10.94 22.19
CA ASP A 118 -10.37 -9.61 21.92
C ASP A 118 -9.57 -8.52 22.64
N GLU A 119 -9.11 -8.80 23.86
CA GLU A 119 -8.24 -7.89 24.61
C GLU A 119 -6.91 -7.68 23.89
N MET A 120 -6.25 -8.76 23.43
CA MET A 120 -5.01 -8.68 22.65
C MET A 120 -5.17 -7.86 21.37
N LEU A 121 -6.31 -8.02 20.67
CA LEU A 121 -6.66 -7.20 19.51
C LEU A 121 -6.84 -5.73 19.90
N SER A 122 -7.46 -5.45 21.04
CA SER A 122 -7.66 -4.07 21.51
C SER A 122 -6.34 -3.40 21.92
N VAL A 123 -5.48 -4.10 22.65
CA VAL A 123 -4.20 -3.53 23.14
C VAL A 123 -3.06 -3.65 22.14
N GLN A 124 -3.26 -4.41 21.05
CA GLN A 124 -2.24 -4.70 20.03
C GLN A 124 -0.98 -5.34 20.64
N SER A 125 -1.17 -6.24 21.61
CA SER A 125 -0.10 -6.90 22.35
C SER A 125 -0.57 -8.26 22.86
N ALA A 126 0.33 -9.24 22.88
CA ALA A 126 0.08 -10.53 23.53
C ALA A 126 0.36 -10.48 25.06
N GLY A 127 1.03 -9.42 25.55
CA GLY A 127 1.33 -9.23 26.97
C GLY A 127 0.13 -8.72 27.77
N VAL A 128 -0.93 -9.52 27.84
CA VAL A 128 -2.16 -9.29 28.60
C VAL A 128 -2.20 -10.18 29.84
N ASP A 129 -3.05 -9.82 30.82
CA ASP A 129 -3.18 -10.59 32.05
C ASP A 129 -3.92 -11.92 31.83
N THR A 130 -3.53 -12.96 32.57
CA THR A 130 -4.21 -14.26 32.49
C THR A 130 -5.57 -14.26 33.20
N VAL A 131 -6.42 -15.24 32.87
CA VAL A 131 -7.76 -15.35 33.44
C VAL A 131 -7.76 -16.26 34.67
N SER A 132 -8.26 -15.75 35.80
CA SER A 132 -8.37 -16.52 37.05
C SER A 132 -9.21 -17.79 36.87
N GLY A 133 -8.65 -18.95 37.23
CA GLY A 133 -9.30 -20.25 37.06
C GLY A 133 -9.07 -20.92 35.71
N ALA A 134 -8.52 -20.21 34.72
CA ALA A 134 -8.17 -20.73 33.39
C ALA A 134 -6.73 -20.34 32.99
N THR A 135 -5.83 -20.17 33.97
CA THR A 135 -4.49 -19.61 33.78
C THR A 135 -3.67 -20.35 32.73
N LEU A 136 -3.60 -21.68 32.79
CA LEU A 136 -2.79 -22.48 31.86
C LEU A 136 -3.32 -22.43 30.42
N THR A 137 -4.64 -22.41 30.24
CA THR A 137 -5.27 -22.20 28.94
C THR A 137 -5.02 -20.79 28.40
N ALA A 138 -5.10 -19.78 29.28
CA ALA A 138 -4.81 -18.39 28.92
C ALA A 138 -3.34 -18.20 28.51
N GLU A 139 -2.39 -18.77 29.26
CA GLU A 139 -0.97 -18.79 28.90
C GLU A 139 -0.72 -19.48 27.56
N GLY A 140 -1.43 -20.58 27.27
CA GLY A 140 -1.37 -21.25 25.97
C GLY A 140 -1.86 -20.37 24.81
N LEU A 141 -2.96 -19.63 24.99
CA LEU A 141 -3.45 -18.68 23.99
C LEU A 141 -2.46 -17.51 23.80
N ILE A 142 -1.95 -16.93 24.90
CA ILE A 142 -0.93 -15.88 24.87
C ILE A 142 0.31 -16.35 24.10
N GLY A 143 0.87 -17.49 24.49
CA GLY A 143 2.07 -18.02 23.86
C GLY A 143 1.87 -18.36 22.39
N ALA A 144 0.69 -18.83 21.98
CA ALA A 144 0.39 -19.11 20.59
C ALA A 144 0.33 -17.82 19.76
N VAL A 145 -0.22 -16.73 20.31
CA VAL A 145 -0.21 -15.41 19.65
C VAL A 145 1.20 -14.82 19.63
N GLU A 146 1.98 -14.96 20.70
CA GLU A 146 3.39 -14.53 20.74
C GLU A 146 4.24 -15.24 19.67
N ASP A 147 4.08 -16.55 19.50
CA ASP A 147 4.76 -17.33 18.46
C ASP A 147 4.38 -16.85 17.05
N ALA A 148 3.10 -16.54 16.80
CA ALA A 148 2.65 -15.96 15.55
C ALA A 148 3.26 -14.57 15.30
N LEU A 149 3.25 -13.69 16.30
CA LEU A 149 3.85 -12.35 16.22
C LEU A 149 5.37 -12.41 16.03
N GLY A 150 6.06 -13.37 16.66
CA GLY A 150 7.49 -13.61 16.46
C GLY A 150 7.84 -13.96 15.00
N LYS A 151 6.96 -14.68 14.30
CA LYS A 151 7.11 -15.00 12.87
C LYS A 151 6.79 -13.80 11.97
N ALA A 152 5.96 -12.89 12.43
CA ALA A 152 5.64 -11.65 11.74
C ALA A 152 6.69 -10.55 11.93
N ALA A 153 7.51 -10.65 12.98
CA ALA A 153 8.56 -9.67 13.29
C ALA A 153 9.57 -9.56 12.14
N GLY A 154 9.90 -8.33 11.72
CA GLY A 154 10.61 -8.12 10.46
C GLY A 154 11.45 -6.87 10.33
#